data_AF-A0A523BZW8-F1
#
_entry.id   AF-A0A523BZW8-F1
#
_cell.length_a   1.000
_cell.length_b   1.000
_cell.length_c   1.000
_cell.angle_alpha   90.00
_cell.angle_beta   90.00
_cell.angle_gamma   90.00
#
_symmetry.space_group_name_H-M   'P 1'
#
loop_
_entity.id
_entity.type
_entity.pdbx_description
1 polymer ?
#
loop_
_entity_poly.entity_id
_entity_poly.type
_entity_poly.pdbx_seq_one_letter_code
_entity_poly.pdbx_strand_id
1 'polypeptide(L)'
;MPGPKAPLSSGLGQGIYFSKFFSIGNKVDIDENDLLEYLGEDPETRAIILYVEQIRNGRRFMDTARRITSHKPVVALKIGRTSSGARASASHTGAIVGTHAVYEAAFRQCGVISARTSRELLDMAKALSLQPPLRGKRVAMITDSGAQWAELADLLDQNGLEVPELSPDLQKQLFATEALPAYGSARNPVDLGAASPMYREWYFRSAKILLESDEIDGVIFIMIGAAMEMAGPQLIKGIGKSYPLMTCL
;
A
#
# COMPACT_ATOMS: atom_id res chain seq x y z
N MET A 1 -19.08 19.58 3.30
CA MET A 1 -17.75 18.95 3.33
C MET A 1 -17.86 17.61 4.04
N PRO A 2 -17.24 16.54 3.54
CA PRO A 2 -17.25 15.26 4.26
C PRO A 2 -16.46 15.42 5.57
N GLY A 3 -17.13 15.21 6.72
CA GLY A 3 -16.52 15.33 8.04
C GLY A 3 -15.48 14.22 8.33
N PRO A 4 -14.83 14.22 9.50
CA PRO A 4 -13.77 13.27 9.88
C PRO A 4 -14.16 11.79 9.83
N LYS A 5 -15.46 11.48 9.66
CA LYS A 5 -15.99 10.11 9.48
C LYS A 5 -15.98 9.62 8.03
N ALA A 6 -15.70 10.47 7.05
CA ALA A 6 -15.74 10.08 5.64
C ALA A 6 -14.68 9.04 5.24
N PRO A 7 -13.44 9.05 5.78
CA PRO A 7 -12.51 7.95 5.59
C PRO A 7 -13.01 6.63 6.19
N LEU A 8 -13.76 6.67 7.30
CA LEU A 8 -14.32 5.48 7.95
C LEU A 8 -15.41 4.84 7.08
N SER A 9 -16.39 5.63 6.62
CA SER A 9 -17.47 5.11 5.76
C SER A 9 -16.95 4.66 4.38
N SER A 10 -15.99 5.40 3.81
CA SER A 10 -15.33 5.01 2.55
C SER A 10 -14.46 3.76 2.70
N GLY A 11 -13.74 3.62 3.82
CA GLY A 11 -12.86 2.47 4.07
C GLY A 11 -13.64 1.16 4.19
N LEU A 12 -14.75 1.17 4.96
CA LEU A 12 -15.62 0.01 5.08
C LEU A 12 -16.19 -0.44 3.72
N GLY A 13 -16.57 0.52 2.86
CA GLY A 13 -17.02 0.23 1.50
C GLY A 13 -15.95 -0.35 0.56
N GLN A 14 -14.66 -0.24 0.91
CA GLN A 14 -13.52 -0.74 0.13
C GLN A 14 -12.89 -2.01 0.75
N GLY A 15 -13.57 -2.61 1.72
CA GLY A 15 -13.11 -3.82 2.43
C GLY A 15 -11.94 -3.56 3.38
N ILE A 16 -11.76 -2.32 3.83
CA ILE A 16 -10.78 -1.97 4.87
C ILE A 16 -11.48 -2.06 6.22
N TYR A 17 -10.96 -2.95 7.07
CA TYR A 17 -11.45 -3.14 8.43
C TYR A 17 -10.50 -2.43 9.40
N PHE A 18 -11.07 -1.55 10.22
CA PHE A 18 -10.32 -0.85 11.27
C PHE A 18 -10.39 -1.64 12.57
N SER A 19 -9.24 -1.94 13.18
CA SER A 19 -9.20 -2.51 14.52
C SER A 19 -9.75 -1.53 15.55
N LYS A 20 -9.38 -0.25 15.43
CA LYS A 20 -9.79 0.85 16.34
C LYS A 20 -9.93 2.16 15.54
N PHE A 21 -10.85 3.02 15.95
CA PHE A 21 -11.07 4.34 15.35
C PHE A 21 -11.24 5.39 16.45
N PHE A 22 -10.49 6.48 16.36
CA PHE A 22 -10.52 7.57 17.33
C PHE A 22 -10.78 8.91 16.64
N SER A 23 -11.75 9.65 17.16
CA SER A 23 -12.00 11.04 16.78
C SER A 23 -11.61 11.94 17.96
N ILE A 24 -10.40 12.50 17.92
CA ILE A 24 -9.81 13.25 19.04
C ILE A 24 -10.23 14.72 19.12
N GLY A 25 -10.93 15.24 18.11
CA GLY A 25 -11.51 16.59 18.11
C GLY A 25 -10.50 17.67 18.53
N ASN A 26 -10.81 18.38 19.61
CA ASN A 26 -10.04 19.53 20.10
C ASN A 26 -8.76 19.16 20.87
N LYS A 27 -8.54 17.87 21.20
CA LYS A 27 -7.30 17.40 21.87
C LYS A 27 -6.98 18.14 23.17
N VAL A 28 -8.01 18.31 24.01
CA VAL A 28 -7.90 19.05 25.28
C VAL A 28 -7.01 18.31 26.28
N ASP A 29 -7.17 16.99 26.34
CA ASP A 29 -6.43 16.08 27.22
C ASP A 29 -5.61 15.10 26.38
N ILE A 30 -6.27 14.05 25.85
CA ILE A 30 -5.64 13.07 24.94
C ILE A 30 -5.40 13.67 23.55
N ASP A 31 -4.17 13.52 23.04
CA ASP A 31 -3.76 13.96 21.71
C ASP A 31 -3.25 12.81 20.81
N GLU A 32 -2.79 13.17 19.61
CA GLU A 32 -2.25 12.21 18.64
C GLU A 32 -1.04 11.41 19.15
N ASN A 33 -0.24 11.98 20.06
CA ASN A 33 0.96 11.33 20.58
C ASN A 33 0.59 10.21 21.53
N ASP A 34 -0.39 10.44 22.41
CA ASP A 34 -0.88 9.43 23.35
C ASP A 34 -1.48 8.24 22.60
N LEU A 35 -2.29 8.51 21.57
CA LEU A 35 -2.86 7.46 20.73
C LEU A 35 -1.80 6.75 19.89
N LEU A 36 -0.80 7.47 19.39
CA LEU A 36 0.29 6.88 18.63
C LEU A 36 1.12 5.93 19.52
N GLU A 37 1.42 6.32 20.76
CA GLU A 37 2.09 5.46 21.75
C GLU A 37 1.27 4.21 22.06
N TYR A 38 -0.03 4.37 22.34
CA TYR A 38 -0.93 3.25 22.61
C TYR A 38 -1.04 2.28 21.41
N LEU A 39 -1.30 2.81 20.21
CA LEU A 39 -1.44 2.01 18.99
C LEU A 39 -0.12 1.39 18.54
N GLY A 40 1.01 1.99 18.89
CA GLY A 40 2.35 1.46 18.65
C GLY A 40 2.56 0.11 19.31
N GLU A 41 2.09 -0.05 20.55
CA GLU A 41 2.24 -1.29 21.32
C GLU A 41 1.08 -2.28 21.13
N ASP A 42 -0.03 -1.85 20.53
CA ASP A 42 -1.22 -2.70 20.36
C ASP A 42 -1.00 -3.84 19.34
N PRO A 43 -1.05 -5.12 19.76
CA PRO A 43 -0.82 -6.26 18.87
C PRO A 43 -1.92 -6.47 17.82
N GLU A 44 -3.13 -5.93 18.05
CA GLU A 44 -4.23 -6.01 17.07
C GLU A 44 -4.08 -4.99 15.93
N THR A 45 -3.22 -3.99 16.10
CA THR A 45 -3.03 -2.92 15.13
C THR A 45 -1.82 -3.21 14.26
N ARG A 46 -2.06 -3.50 12.96
CA ARG A 46 -0.99 -3.80 11.98
C ARG A 46 -0.43 -2.57 11.27
N ALA A 47 -1.23 -1.51 11.13
CA ALA A 47 -0.82 -0.24 10.54
C ALA A 47 -1.61 0.90 11.20
N ILE A 48 -0.99 2.07 11.32
CA ILE A 48 -1.60 3.26 11.90
C ILE A 48 -1.80 4.30 10.80
N ILE A 49 -3.00 4.85 10.69
CA ILE A 49 -3.25 5.99 9.81
C ILE A 49 -3.68 7.22 10.60
N LEU A 50 -3.17 8.39 10.18
CA LEU A 50 -3.40 9.67 10.84
C LEU A 50 -4.00 10.66 9.85
N TYR A 51 -5.15 11.24 10.20
CA TYR A 51 -5.70 12.42 9.54
C TYR A 51 -5.30 13.64 10.36
N VAL A 52 -4.33 14.42 9.87
CA VAL A 52 -3.61 15.41 10.66
C VAL A 52 -3.93 16.82 10.17
N GLU A 53 -4.65 17.59 10.99
CA GLU A 53 -4.77 19.04 10.78
C GLU A 53 -3.60 19.78 11.43
N GLN A 54 -3.29 19.43 12.68
CA GLN A 54 -2.19 19.98 13.46
C GLN A 54 -1.64 18.93 14.41
N ILE A 55 -0.33 18.98 14.65
CA ILE A 55 0.35 18.26 15.74
C ILE A 55 0.70 19.27 16.83
N ARG A 56 0.28 19.02 18.08
CA ARG A 56 0.45 19.97 19.20
C ARG A 56 1.88 19.96 19.73
N ASN A 57 2.44 18.77 19.94
CA ASN A 57 3.82 18.57 20.38
C ASN A 57 4.64 17.84 19.30
N GLY A 58 5.18 18.60 18.35
CA GLY A 58 5.91 18.06 17.20
C GLY A 58 7.18 17.28 17.58
N ARG A 59 7.88 17.66 18.66
CA ARG A 59 9.08 16.93 19.10
C ARG A 59 8.71 15.55 19.63
N ARG A 60 7.74 15.48 20.56
CA ARG A 60 7.21 14.21 21.07
C ARG A 60 6.71 13.34 19.93
N PHE A 61 5.97 13.92 18.98
CA PHE A 61 5.49 13.19 17.81
C PHE A 61 6.62 12.53 17.02
N MET A 62 7.68 13.28 16.69
CA MET A 62 8.79 12.73 15.92
C MET A 62 9.53 11.61 16.66
N ASP A 63 9.76 11.78 17.96
CA ASP A 63 10.46 10.80 18.79
C ASP A 63 9.64 9.51 18.94
N THR A 64 8.34 9.65 19.23
CA THR A 64 7.38 8.55 19.32
C THR A 64 7.22 7.84 17.97
N ALA A 65 6.99 8.60 16.89
CA ALA A 65 6.82 8.04 15.56
C ALA A 65 8.06 7.27 15.10
N ARG A 66 9.27 7.80 15.33
CA ARG A 66 10.53 7.13 14.96
C ARG A 66 10.68 5.77 15.64
N ARG A 67 10.26 5.67 16.91
CA ARG A 67 10.28 4.40 17.64
C ARG A 67 9.31 3.39 17.04
N ILE A 68 8.11 3.83 16.68
CA ILE A 68 7.03 2.95 16.20
C ILE A 68 7.24 2.53 14.74
N THR A 69 7.65 3.44 13.87
CA THR A 69 7.83 3.17 12.43
C THR A 69 8.90 2.13 12.13
N SER A 70 9.77 1.82 13.10
CA SER A 70 10.74 0.72 13.00
C SER A 70 10.10 -0.67 12.91
N HIS A 71 8.88 -0.85 13.41
CA HIS A 71 8.21 -2.15 13.47
C HIS A 71 6.72 -2.11 13.11
N LYS A 72 6.12 -0.91 13.04
CA LYS A 72 4.71 -0.72 12.69
C LYS A 72 4.54 0.48 11.75
N PRO A 73 4.01 0.28 10.53
CA PRO A 73 3.88 1.35 9.56
C PRO A 73 2.89 2.43 10.05
N VAL A 74 3.28 3.69 9.85
CA VAL A 74 2.46 4.88 10.14
C VAL A 74 2.32 5.70 8.87
N VAL A 75 1.07 5.97 8.47
CA VAL A 75 0.75 6.80 7.30
C VAL A 75 0.00 8.05 7.77
N ALA A 76 0.38 9.23 7.30
CA ALA A 76 -0.27 10.48 7.67
C ALA A 76 -0.77 11.25 6.44
N LEU A 77 -2.01 11.71 6.49
CA LEU A 77 -2.57 12.71 5.59
C LEU A 77 -2.57 14.08 6.29
N LYS A 78 -1.66 14.96 5.90
CA LYS A 78 -1.66 16.36 6.37
C LYS A 78 -2.71 17.17 5.62
N ILE A 79 -3.62 17.80 6.34
CA ILE A 79 -4.62 18.72 5.81
C ILE A 79 -4.10 20.15 5.80
N GLY A 80 -4.58 20.97 4.87
CA GLY A 80 -4.09 22.34 4.72
C GLY A 80 -2.69 22.42 4.12
N ARG A 81 -2.42 21.58 3.11
CA ARG A 81 -1.12 21.53 2.40
C ARG A 81 -0.84 22.78 1.57
N THR A 82 -1.89 23.41 1.07
CA THR A 82 -1.84 24.62 0.23
C THR A 82 -2.22 25.86 1.04
N SER A 83 -1.91 27.05 0.53
CA SER A 83 -2.31 28.30 1.20
C SER A 83 -3.83 28.39 1.37
N SER A 84 -4.62 27.96 0.39
CA SER A 84 -6.09 27.92 0.47
C SER A 84 -6.58 26.91 1.51
N GLY A 85 -6.03 25.70 1.53
CA GLY A 85 -6.39 24.67 2.51
C GLY A 85 -5.97 25.06 3.93
N ALA A 86 -4.78 25.66 4.09
CA ALA A 86 -4.28 26.15 5.37
C ALA A 86 -5.19 27.25 5.93
N ARG A 87 -5.64 28.21 5.10
CA ARG A 87 -6.63 29.22 5.51
C ARG A 87 -7.95 28.59 5.94
N ALA A 88 -8.47 27.62 5.18
CA ALA A 88 -9.71 26.94 5.52
C ALA A 88 -9.60 26.17 6.85
N SER A 89 -8.49 25.46 7.08
CA SER A 89 -8.23 24.75 8.33
C SER A 89 -8.02 25.71 9.51
N ALA A 90 -7.29 26.81 9.31
CA ALA A 90 -7.08 27.85 10.32
C ALA A 90 -8.39 28.52 10.73
N SER A 91 -9.31 28.79 9.80
CA SER A 91 -10.63 29.35 10.14
C SER A 91 -11.50 28.41 10.96
N HIS A 92 -11.25 27.10 10.87
CA HIS A 92 -12.00 26.08 11.61
C HIS A 92 -11.40 25.79 13.01
N THR A 93 -10.09 25.97 13.17
CA THR A 93 -9.36 25.58 14.40
C THR A 93 -8.81 26.76 15.20
N GLY A 94 -8.73 27.96 14.60
CA GLY A 94 -8.12 29.14 15.21
C GLY A 94 -6.59 29.05 15.38
N ALA A 95 -5.95 27.99 14.90
CA ALA A 95 -4.53 27.72 15.13
C ALA A 95 -3.62 28.22 13.99
N ILE A 96 -2.38 28.58 14.34
CA ILE A 96 -1.31 28.84 13.37
C ILE A 96 -0.93 27.52 12.70
N VAL A 97 -1.26 27.38 11.42
CA VAL A 97 -0.95 26.17 10.64
C VAL A 97 0.52 26.20 10.24
N GLY A 98 1.33 25.29 10.81
CA GLY A 98 2.72 25.10 10.41
C GLY A 98 2.84 24.75 8.91
N THR A 99 3.94 25.13 8.28
CA THR A 99 4.09 24.96 6.83
C THR A 99 4.10 23.49 6.44
N HIS A 100 3.47 23.17 5.31
CA HIS A 100 3.40 21.80 4.79
C HIS A 100 4.78 21.16 4.62
N ALA A 101 5.77 21.93 4.15
CA ALA A 101 7.14 21.48 3.98
C ALA A 101 7.80 21.02 5.28
N VAL A 102 7.49 21.66 6.42
CA VAL A 102 8.01 21.26 7.74
C VAL A 102 7.40 19.93 8.17
N TYR A 103 6.09 19.72 7.94
CA TYR A 103 5.46 18.43 8.23
C TYR A 103 6.02 17.30 7.37
N GLU A 104 6.17 17.51 6.06
CA GLU A 104 6.78 16.51 5.16
C GLU A 104 8.22 16.16 5.56
N ALA A 105 9.02 17.18 5.92
CA ALA A 105 10.38 16.96 6.41
C ALA A 105 10.39 16.17 7.72
N ALA A 106 9.52 16.52 8.67
CA ALA A 106 9.39 15.84 9.96
C ALA A 106 8.96 14.38 9.78
N PHE A 107 7.93 14.13 8.98
CA PHE A 107 7.42 12.79 8.66
C PHE A 107 8.52 11.91 8.06
N ARG A 108 9.26 12.43 7.07
CA ARG A 108 10.41 11.72 6.47
C ARG A 108 11.49 11.39 7.50
N GLN A 109 11.77 12.28 8.45
CA GLN A 109 12.79 12.08 9.50
C GLN A 109 12.39 11.08 10.60
N CYS A 110 11.11 10.73 10.71
CA CYS A 110 10.61 9.75 11.67
C CYS A 110 9.96 8.53 11.01
N GLY A 111 10.11 8.35 9.68
CA GLY A 111 9.61 7.17 8.96
C GLY A 111 8.09 7.14 8.75
N VAL A 112 7.40 8.26 8.94
CA VAL A 112 5.96 8.37 8.64
C VAL A 112 5.78 8.56 7.13
N ILE A 113 4.91 7.74 6.54
CA ILE A 113 4.59 7.79 5.11
C ILE A 113 3.55 8.88 4.87
N SER A 114 3.82 9.83 3.97
CA SER A 114 2.90 10.92 3.65
C SER A 114 1.90 10.51 2.56
N ALA A 115 0.61 10.53 2.89
CA ALA A 115 -0.48 10.41 1.91
C ALA A 115 -0.92 11.80 1.40
N ARG A 116 -1.35 11.89 0.14
CA ARG A 116 -1.82 13.13 -0.50
C ARG A 116 -3.33 13.26 -0.52
N THR A 117 -4.02 12.13 -0.51
CA THR A 117 -5.49 12.08 -0.52
C THR A 117 -6.00 11.08 0.50
N SER A 118 -7.29 11.17 0.85
CA SER A 118 -7.94 10.15 1.68
C SER A 118 -7.98 8.78 1.02
N ARG A 119 -8.01 8.73 -0.32
CA ARG A 119 -7.92 7.48 -1.08
C ARG A 119 -6.53 6.85 -0.93
N GLU A 120 -5.47 7.61 -1.18
CA GLU A 120 -4.09 7.14 -0.95
C GLU A 120 -3.87 6.68 0.49
N LEU A 121 -4.40 7.41 1.48
CA LEU A 121 -4.29 7.03 2.89
C LEU A 121 -4.89 5.64 3.15
N LEU A 122 -6.06 5.37 2.57
CA LEU A 122 -6.77 4.09 2.70
C LEU A 122 -6.08 2.97 1.90
N ASP A 123 -5.64 3.25 0.67
CA ASP A 123 -4.93 2.27 -0.17
C ASP A 123 -3.60 1.83 0.48
N MET A 124 -2.83 2.78 1.01
CA MET A 124 -1.61 2.50 1.76
C MET A 124 -1.91 1.70 3.03
N ALA A 125 -2.96 2.05 3.79
CA ALA A 125 -3.36 1.30 4.97
C ALA A 125 -3.68 -0.16 4.64
N LYS A 126 -4.38 -0.40 3.54
CA LYS A 126 -4.75 -1.73 3.07
C LYS A 126 -3.51 -2.54 2.68
N ALA A 127 -2.61 -1.97 1.88
CA ALA A 127 -1.37 -2.64 1.50
C ALA A 127 -0.51 -2.99 2.73
N LEU A 128 -0.26 -2.01 3.60
CA LEU A 128 0.62 -2.16 4.77
C LEU A 128 0.05 -3.05 5.88
N SER A 129 -1.28 -3.20 5.96
CA SER A 129 -1.93 -4.09 6.94
C SER A 129 -2.06 -5.53 6.44
N LEU A 130 -2.06 -5.76 5.13
CA LEU A 130 -2.29 -7.07 4.54
C LEU A 130 -1.02 -7.74 4.04
N GLN A 131 0.02 -6.98 3.67
CA GLN A 131 1.23 -7.49 3.05
C GLN A 131 2.46 -7.36 3.94
N PRO A 132 3.38 -8.33 3.92
CA PRO A 132 4.70 -8.13 4.49
C PRO A 132 5.48 -7.08 3.69
N PRO A 133 6.51 -6.43 4.28
CA PRO A 133 7.37 -5.50 3.56
C PRO A 133 8.13 -6.21 2.43
N LEU A 134 8.40 -5.48 1.34
CA LEU A 134 9.28 -5.95 0.28
C LEU A 134 10.69 -6.21 0.83
N ARG A 135 11.34 -7.27 0.34
CA ARG A 135 12.72 -7.62 0.71
C ARG A 135 13.78 -6.87 -0.11
N GLY A 136 13.34 -6.19 -1.16
CA GLY A 136 14.15 -5.43 -2.10
C GLY A 136 13.26 -4.59 -3.01
N LYS A 137 13.73 -4.31 -4.23
CA LYS A 137 13.07 -3.39 -5.16
C LYS A 137 12.50 -4.06 -6.40
N ARG A 138 12.87 -5.31 -6.64
CA ARG A 138 12.60 -6.01 -7.90
C ARG A 138 11.20 -6.58 -7.85
N VAL A 139 10.35 -6.14 -8.75
CA VAL A 139 8.94 -6.53 -8.81
C VAL A 139 8.67 -7.23 -10.14
N ALA A 140 7.96 -8.36 -10.07
CA ALA A 140 7.40 -9.00 -11.25
C ALA A 140 5.91 -8.71 -11.35
N MET A 141 5.42 -8.53 -12.57
CA MET A 141 4.01 -8.43 -12.87
C MET A 141 3.51 -9.72 -13.51
N ILE A 142 2.29 -10.12 -13.19
CA ILE A 142 1.58 -11.21 -13.84
C ILE A 142 0.27 -10.65 -14.35
N THR A 143 -0.04 -10.86 -15.62
CA THR A 143 -1.17 -10.23 -16.28
C THR A 143 -1.91 -11.21 -17.17
N ASP A 144 -3.21 -11.03 -17.30
CA ASP A 144 -4.05 -11.64 -18.34
C ASP A 144 -4.42 -10.64 -19.46
N SER A 145 -3.83 -9.43 -19.44
CA SER A 145 -4.05 -8.40 -20.44
C SER A 145 -2.80 -7.58 -20.79
N GLY A 146 -2.73 -7.13 -22.05
CA GLY A 146 -1.51 -6.57 -22.63
C GLY A 146 -1.31 -5.05 -22.52
N ALA A 147 -2.26 -4.26 -21.99
CA ALA A 147 -2.21 -2.80 -22.17
C ALA A 147 -1.90 -1.96 -20.92
N GLN A 148 -2.26 -2.44 -19.72
CA GLN A 148 -2.24 -1.59 -18.50
C GLN A 148 -0.93 -1.68 -17.70
N TRP A 149 -0.08 -2.65 -18.01
CA TRP A 149 1.14 -2.92 -17.25
C TRP A 149 2.28 -1.95 -17.55
N ALA A 150 2.30 -1.33 -18.73
CA ALA A 150 3.35 -0.37 -19.10
C ALA A 150 3.28 0.91 -18.25
N GLU A 151 2.07 1.45 -18.05
CA GLU A 151 1.85 2.58 -17.13
C GLU A 151 2.25 2.22 -15.70
N LEU A 152 1.91 1.00 -15.26
CA LEU A 152 2.32 0.53 -13.94
C LEU A 152 3.84 0.42 -13.82
N ALA A 153 4.54 -0.08 -14.83
CA ALA A 153 6.00 -0.13 -14.86
C ALA A 153 6.61 1.27 -14.68
N ASP A 154 6.12 2.27 -15.43
CA ASP A 154 6.56 3.66 -15.30
C ASP A 154 6.34 4.19 -13.87
N LEU A 155 5.19 3.88 -13.26
CA LEU A 155 4.88 4.29 -11.90
C LEU A 155 5.77 3.59 -10.86
N LEU A 156 6.10 2.31 -11.06
CA LEU A 156 7.00 1.57 -10.17
C LEU A 156 8.41 2.18 -10.20
N ASP A 157 8.95 2.44 -11.40
CA ASP A 157 10.26 3.05 -11.58
C ASP A 157 10.33 4.46 -10.97
N GLN A 158 9.30 5.29 -11.19
CA GLN A 158 9.21 6.64 -10.60
C GLN A 158 9.17 6.62 -9.06
N ASN A 159 8.74 5.52 -8.46
CA ASN A 159 8.72 5.32 -7.01
C ASN A 159 9.92 4.51 -6.49
N GLY A 160 10.92 4.26 -7.35
CA GLY A 160 12.20 3.63 -6.98
C GLY A 160 12.14 2.10 -6.81
N LEU A 161 11.10 1.46 -7.37
CA LEU A 161 11.05 0.02 -7.61
C LEU A 161 11.64 -0.30 -8.99
N GLU A 162 11.85 -1.57 -9.27
CA GLU A 162 12.49 -2.06 -10.49
C GLU A 162 11.65 -3.17 -11.11
N VAL A 163 11.47 -3.15 -12.43
CA VAL A 163 10.80 -4.23 -13.19
C VAL A 163 11.85 -4.93 -14.07
N PRO A 164 12.68 -5.83 -13.51
CA PRO A 164 13.79 -6.43 -14.27
C PRO A 164 13.29 -7.45 -15.30
N GLU A 165 14.07 -7.65 -16.36
CA GLU A 165 13.91 -8.82 -17.23
C GLU A 165 14.20 -10.10 -16.42
N LEU A 166 13.37 -11.13 -16.60
CA LEU A 166 13.58 -12.43 -15.97
C LEU A 166 14.68 -13.21 -16.69
N SER A 167 15.55 -13.89 -15.95
CA SER A 167 16.62 -14.69 -16.54
C SER A 167 16.08 -15.76 -17.50
N PRO A 168 16.82 -16.14 -18.57
CA PRO A 168 16.39 -17.19 -19.48
C PRO A 168 16.07 -18.52 -18.79
N ASP A 169 16.71 -18.82 -17.66
CA ASP A 169 16.45 -20.06 -16.91
C ASP A 169 15.14 -19.99 -16.13
N LEU A 170 14.83 -18.85 -15.52
CA LEU A 170 13.53 -18.63 -14.88
C LEU A 170 12.38 -18.66 -15.90
N GLN A 171 12.59 -18.08 -17.10
CA GLN A 171 11.62 -18.17 -18.19
C GLN A 171 11.36 -19.63 -18.62
N LYS A 172 12.42 -20.44 -18.77
CA LYS A 172 12.29 -21.88 -19.07
C LYS A 172 11.56 -22.63 -17.95
N GLN A 173 11.86 -22.32 -16.70
CA GLN A 173 11.20 -22.95 -15.54
C GLN A 173 9.70 -22.67 -15.53
N LEU A 174 9.29 -21.43 -15.83
CA LEU A 174 7.88 -21.05 -15.92
C LEU A 174 7.13 -21.90 -16.97
N PHE A 175 7.72 -22.10 -18.16
CA PHE A 175 7.14 -22.97 -19.18
C PHE A 175 7.15 -24.45 -18.79
N ALA A 176 8.28 -24.95 -18.27
CA ALA A 176 8.45 -26.36 -17.92
C ALA A 176 7.52 -26.83 -16.79
N THR A 177 7.08 -25.90 -15.94
CA THR A 177 6.16 -26.16 -14.82
C THR A 177 4.69 -25.88 -15.15
N GLU A 178 4.40 -25.55 -16.42
CA GLU A 178 3.07 -25.16 -16.89
C GLU A 178 2.47 -24.04 -16.02
N ALA A 179 3.29 -23.06 -15.65
CA ALA A 179 2.87 -21.90 -14.85
C ALA A 179 2.15 -20.83 -15.67
N LEU A 180 2.17 -20.97 -16.99
CA LEU A 180 1.52 -20.12 -17.99
C LEU A 180 1.18 -20.96 -19.23
N PRO A 181 0.29 -20.49 -20.13
CA PRO A 181 0.01 -21.20 -21.37
C PRO A 181 1.21 -21.20 -22.33
N ALA A 182 1.24 -22.17 -23.24
CA ALA A 182 2.27 -22.27 -24.28
C ALA A 182 2.34 -21.04 -25.22
N TYR A 183 1.23 -20.31 -25.37
CA TYR A 183 1.16 -19.07 -26.14
C TYR A 183 1.45 -17.80 -25.32
N GLY A 184 1.64 -17.95 -24.00
CA GLY A 184 1.91 -16.83 -23.09
C GLY A 184 3.34 -16.30 -23.22
N SER A 185 3.62 -15.22 -22.48
CA SER A 185 4.96 -14.65 -22.37
C SER A 185 5.52 -14.93 -20.98
N ALA A 186 6.70 -15.53 -20.90
CA ALA A 186 7.42 -15.71 -19.63
C ALA A 186 8.35 -14.54 -19.30
N ARG A 187 8.21 -13.37 -19.95
CA ARG A 187 8.99 -12.17 -19.62
C ARG A 187 8.45 -11.50 -18.34
N ASN A 188 8.91 -10.29 -18.03
CA ASN A 188 8.29 -9.41 -17.04
C ASN A 188 7.57 -8.28 -17.79
N PRO A 189 6.23 -8.25 -17.83
CA PRO A 189 5.28 -9.12 -17.13
C PRO A 189 5.19 -10.54 -17.70
N VAL A 190 4.81 -11.48 -16.82
CA VAL A 190 4.35 -12.82 -17.21
C VAL A 190 2.93 -12.69 -17.75
N ASP A 191 2.76 -12.91 -19.05
CA ASP A 191 1.49 -12.76 -19.76
C ASP A 191 0.81 -14.11 -19.94
N LEU A 192 -0.36 -14.26 -19.32
CA LEU A 192 -1.19 -15.46 -19.34
C LEU A 192 -2.16 -15.48 -20.53
N GLY A 193 -2.21 -14.40 -21.33
CA GLY A 193 -3.17 -14.16 -22.40
C GLY A 193 -4.62 -14.14 -21.91
N ALA A 194 -5.57 -14.07 -22.84
CA ALA A 194 -6.99 -13.85 -22.57
C ALA A 194 -7.80 -15.14 -22.31
N ALA A 195 -8.88 -14.98 -21.52
CA ALA A 195 -9.86 -15.95 -21.03
C ALA A 195 -9.42 -17.43 -20.95
N SER A 196 -9.10 -17.93 -19.75
CA SER A 196 -8.82 -19.35 -19.49
C SER A 196 -9.41 -19.84 -18.17
N PRO A 197 -9.95 -21.08 -18.11
CA PRO A 197 -10.35 -21.69 -16.84
C PRO A 197 -9.16 -21.98 -15.92
N MET A 198 -7.92 -21.97 -16.43
CA MET A 198 -6.69 -22.27 -15.68
C MET A 198 -6.06 -21.04 -15.02
N TYR A 199 -6.66 -19.85 -15.11
CA TYR A 199 -6.03 -18.62 -14.61
C TYR A 199 -5.58 -18.71 -13.16
N ARG A 200 -6.41 -19.32 -12.31
CA ARG A 200 -6.08 -19.48 -10.90
C ARG A 200 -4.78 -20.24 -10.69
N GLU A 201 -4.64 -21.38 -11.36
CA GLU A 201 -3.45 -22.23 -11.29
C GLU A 201 -2.23 -21.50 -11.87
N TRP A 202 -2.39 -20.79 -12.99
CA TRP A 202 -1.30 -20.04 -13.60
C TRP A 202 -0.83 -18.88 -12.73
N TYR A 203 -1.71 -18.00 -12.25
CA TYR A 203 -1.36 -16.92 -11.32
C TYR A 203 -0.66 -17.47 -10.06
N PHE A 204 -1.17 -18.56 -9.49
CA PHE A 204 -0.57 -19.14 -8.29
C PHE A 204 0.83 -19.71 -8.55
N ARG A 205 0.99 -20.54 -9.59
CA ARG A 205 2.26 -21.21 -9.91
C ARG A 205 3.33 -20.21 -10.32
N SER A 206 2.99 -19.28 -11.21
CA SER A 206 3.92 -18.26 -11.68
C SER A 206 4.37 -17.36 -10.53
N ALA A 207 3.45 -16.88 -9.69
CA ALA A 207 3.82 -16.09 -8.52
C ALA A 207 4.75 -16.85 -7.57
N LYS A 208 4.44 -18.12 -7.29
CA LYS A 208 5.28 -18.95 -6.42
C LYS A 208 6.70 -19.08 -6.97
N ILE A 209 6.84 -19.42 -8.26
CA ILE A 209 8.15 -19.56 -8.91
C ILE A 209 8.93 -18.24 -8.88
N LEU A 210 8.28 -17.13 -9.20
CA LEU A 210 8.90 -15.81 -9.17
C LEU A 210 9.39 -15.45 -7.75
N LEU A 211 8.56 -15.64 -6.74
CA LEU A 211 8.87 -15.31 -5.35
C LEU A 211 9.91 -16.26 -4.71
N GLU A 212 10.18 -17.40 -5.33
CA GLU A 212 11.22 -18.36 -4.94
C GLU A 212 12.53 -18.19 -5.75
N SER A 213 12.55 -17.32 -6.77
CA SER A 213 13.64 -17.26 -7.77
C SER A 213 14.89 -16.45 -7.39
N ASP A 214 14.95 -15.84 -6.21
CA ASP A 214 15.96 -14.84 -5.81
C ASP A 214 16.11 -13.62 -6.76
N GLU A 215 15.45 -13.60 -7.92
CA GLU A 215 15.44 -12.51 -8.90
C GLU A 215 14.38 -11.44 -8.56
N ILE A 216 13.34 -11.81 -7.81
CA ILE A 216 12.15 -10.98 -7.56
C ILE A 216 11.85 -10.90 -6.06
N ASP A 217 11.55 -9.70 -5.58
CA ASP A 217 11.28 -9.38 -4.18
C ASP A 217 9.77 -9.24 -3.86
N GLY A 218 8.94 -9.08 -4.90
CA GLY A 218 7.48 -9.00 -4.79
C GLY A 218 6.77 -9.15 -6.13
N VAL A 219 5.47 -9.45 -6.07
CA VAL A 219 4.67 -9.70 -7.28
C VAL A 219 3.41 -8.82 -7.29
N ILE A 220 3.05 -8.33 -8.48
CA ILE A 220 1.78 -7.62 -8.71
C ILE A 220 0.95 -8.40 -9.73
N PHE A 221 -0.29 -8.72 -9.37
CA PHE A 221 -1.27 -9.27 -10.30
C PHE A 221 -2.06 -8.14 -10.96
N ILE A 222 -2.18 -8.19 -12.27
CA ILE A 222 -2.98 -7.28 -13.08
C ILE A 222 -4.09 -8.15 -13.68
N MET A 223 -5.26 -8.13 -13.05
CA MET A 223 -6.37 -9.01 -13.41
C MET A 223 -7.51 -8.23 -14.04
N ILE A 224 -8.04 -8.68 -15.17
CA ILE A 224 -9.24 -8.08 -15.77
C ILE A 224 -10.40 -9.09 -15.90
N GLY A 225 -11.63 -8.58 -15.88
CA GLY A 225 -12.85 -9.35 -16.19
C GLY A 225 -12.95 -10.70 -15.45
N ALA A 226 -13.00 -11.79 -16.22
CA ALA A 226 -13.19 -13.15 -15.69
C ALA A 226 -12.07 -13.62 -14.75
N ALA A 227 -10.81 -13.19 -14.95
CA ALA A 227 -9.71 -13.57 -14.06
C ALA A 227 -9.93 -13.03 -12.64
N MET A 228 -10.44 -11.80 -12.52
CA MET A 228 -10.74 -11.19 -11.22
C MET A 228 -11.80 -12.00 -10.45
N GLU A 229 -12.88 -12.38 -11.12
CA GLU A 229 -13.99 -13.12 -10.51
C GLU A 229 -13.58 -14.54 -10.10
N MET A 230 -12.79 -15.22 -10.94
CA MET A 230 -12.45 -16.63 -10.76
C MET A 230 -11.28 -16.88 -9.81
N ALA A 231 -10.31 -15.96 -9.75
CA ALA A 231 -9.03 -16.20 -9.06
C ALA A 231 -8.73 -15.24 -7.89
N GLY A 232 -9.26 -14.01 -7.91
CA GLY A 232 -8.89 -12.95 -6.97
C GLY A 232 -9.06 -13.33 -5.49
N PRO A 233 -10.24 -13.76 -5.01
CA PRO A 233 -10.48 -14.03 -3.59
C PRO A 233 -9.63 -15.16 -3.00
N GLN A 234 -9.28 -16.18 -3.78
CA GLN A 234 -8.51 -17.34 -3.31
C GLN A 234 -7.00 -17.10 -3.35
N LEU A 235 -6.50 -16.38 -4.35
CA LEU A 235 -5.07 -16.06 -4.48
C LEU A 235 -4.55 -15.23 -3.30
N ILE A 236 -5.36 -14.26 -2.85
CA ILE A 236 -5.04 -13.40 -1.69
C ILE A 236 -4.96 -14.22 -0.39
N LYS A 237 -5.80 -15.26 -0.25
CA LYS A 237 -5.80 -16.14 0.94
C LYS A 237 -4.61 -17.10 0.98
N GLY A 238 -4.11 -17.52 -0.19
CA GLY A 238 -3.07 -18.54 -0.31
C GLY A 238 -1.63 -18.01 -0.24
N ILE A 239 -1.28 -16.99 -1.04
CA ILE A 239 0.11 -16.52 -1.20
C ILE A 239 0.37 -15.25 -0.39
N GLY A 240 -0.58 -14.31 -0.38
CA GLY A 240 -0.40 -12.95 0.14
C GLY A 240 -0.17 -12.83 1.66
N LYS A 241 -0.13 -13.94 2.40
CA LYS A 241 0.28 -13.96 3.81
C LYS A 241 1.78 -14.15 4.00
N SER A 242 2.45 -14.81 3.06
CA SER A 242 3.86 -15.20 3.17
C SER A 242 4.78 -14.35 2.30
N TYR A 243 4.23 -13.71 1.27
CA TYR A 243 4.98 -12.94 0.29
C TYR A 243 4.30 -11.60 -0.02
N PRO A 244 5.07 -10.54 -0.36
CA PRO A 244 4.52 -9.27 -0.80
C PRO A 244 3.78 -9.44 -2.14
N LEU A 245 2.46 -9.42 -2.09
CA LEU A 245 1.57 -9.57 -3.23
C LEU A 245 0.57 -8.41 -3.27
N MET A 246 0.51 -7.70 -4.39
CA MET A 246 -0.56 -6.72 -4.65
C MET A 246 -1.39 -7.12 -5.86
N THR A 247 -2.64 -6.67 -5.89
CA THR A 247 -3.55 -6.85 -7.01
C THR A 247 -3.98 -5.49 -7.53
N CYS A 248 -3.79 -5.24 -8.81
CA CYS A 248 -4.41 -4.13 -9.54
C CYS A 248 -5.70 -4.67 -10.17
N LEU A 249 -6.82 -3.99 -9.89
CA LEU A 249 -8.17 -4.33 -10.33
C LEU A 249 -8.73 -3.21 -11.21
#